data_AF-A0A8S3UWY6-F1
#
_entry.id   AF-A0A8S3UWY6-F1
#
_cell.length_a   1.000
_cell.length_b   1.000
_cell.length_c   1.000
_cell.angle_alpha   90.00
_cell.angle_beta   90.00
_cell.angle_gamma   90.00
#
_symmetry.space_group_name_H-M   'P 1'
#
loop_
_entity.id
_entity.type
_entity.pdbx_description
1 polymer ?
#
loop_
_entity_poly.entity_id
_entity_poly.type
_entity_poly.pdbx_seq_one_letter_code
_entity_poly.pdbx_strand_id
1 'polypeptide(L)'
;MLKCLEMSKAAGQNNPEQTFDQQLYTIAQQVKWSMPQIFHPHVVRLGGFHMASCYISAIGKKWASAGLRDLLVDSGAYEGCTVDQILQGKQFNRGVRAYTLAYETLNFRIIVRSNMKTAIILGITLFVLFAVHESDASCRSRCRLKCFRRRCGAYFAAQRGPFCLCKCYRCANESVTKIDIKQIKEQSSMPHQQIDNFAEEQKQSIQ
;
A
#
# COMPACT_ATOMS: atom_id res chain seq x y z
N MET A 1 5.01 -0.13 -16.87
CA MET A 1 3.76 -0.89 -16.64
C MET A 1 3.70 -2.22 -17.40
N LEU A 2 3.91 -2.26 -18.73
CA LEU A 2 3.92 -3.52 -19.50
C LEU A 2 4.89 -4.57 -18.94
N LYS A 3 6.11 -4.14 -18.62
CA LYS A 3 7.11 -5.04 -18.04
C LYS A 3 6.67 -5.67 -16.72
N CYS A 4 5.98 -4.90 -15.87
CA CYS A 4 5.42 -5.41 -14.63
C CYS A 4 4.35 -6.47 -14.89
N LEU A 5 3.51 -6.28 -15.92
CA LEU A 5 2.50 -7.27 -16.33
C LEU A 5 3.15 -8.59 -16.80
N GLU A 6 4.19 -8.53 -17.63
CA GLU A 6 4.94 -9.70 -18.06
C GLU A 6 5.57 -10.44 -16.88
N MET A 7 6.22 -9.70 -15.98
CA MET A 7 6.88 -10.28 -14.80
C MET A 7 5.87 -10.92 -13.85
N SER A 8 4.72 -10.28 -13.63
CA SER A 8 3.66 -10.86 -12.79
C SER A 8 3.06 -12.11 -13.42
N LYS A 9 2.83 -12.14 -14.74
CA LYS A 9 2.40 -13.36 -15.44
C LYS A 9 3.42 -14.49 -15.30
N ALA A 10 4.72 -14.20 -15.49
CA ALA A 10 5.80 -15.17 -15.27
C ALA A 10 5.86 -15.67 -13.80
N ALA A 11 5.44 -14.84 -12.85
CA ALA A 11 5.34 -15.20 -11.44
C ALA A 11 4.00 -15.89 -11.06
N GLY A 12 3.10 -16.13 -12.02
CA GLY A 12 1.76 -16.70 -11.78
C GLY A 12 0.81 -15.76 -11.05
N GLN A 13 1.03 -14.44 -11.14
CA GLN A 13 0.17 -13.40 -10.56
C GLN A 13 -0.69 -12.75 -11.64
N ASN A 14 -2.00 -12.77 -11.43
CA ASN A 14 -2.96 -12.20 -12.39
C ASN A 14 -3.12 -10.68 -12.23
N ASN A 15 -2.91 -10.15 -11.02
CA ASN A 15 -3.15 -8.74 -10.69
C ASN A 15 -1.86 -8.08 -10.19
N PRO A 16 -0.98 -7.57 -11.08
CA PRO A 16 0.20 -6.83 -10.67
C PRO A 16 -0.20 -5.58 -9.89
N GLU A 17 0.48 -5.32 -8.77
CA GLU A 17 0.35 -4.06 -8.03
C GLU A 17 1.65 -3.26 -8.20
N GLN A 18 1.52 -2.02 -8.67
CA GLN A 18 2.64 -1.10 -8.85
C GLN A 18 2.36 0.23 -8.17
N THR A 19 3.30 0.66 -7.32
CA THR A 19 3.26 1.96 -6.65
C THR A 19 4.04 3.00 -7.44
N PHE A 20 3.56 4.24 -7.42
CA PHE A 20 4.17 5.37 -8.13
C PHE A 20 4.22 6.62 -7.25
N ASP A 21 5.19 7.47 -7.48
CA ASP A 21 5.18 8.83 -6.94
C ASP A 21 3.99 9.62 -7.48
N GLN A 22 3.59 10.70 -6.80
CA GLN A 22 2.30 11.35 -7.05
C GLN A 22 2.10 11.80 -8.51
N GLN A 23 3.13 12.38 -9.15
CA GLN A 23 3.04 12.81 -10.55
C GLN A 23 2.98 11.61 -11.50
N LEU A 24 3.80 10.59 -11.25
CA LEU A 24 3.82 9.36 -12.05
C LEU A 24 2.53 8.54 -11.88
N TYR A 25 1.91 8.60 -10.71
CA TYR A 25 0.62 7.95 -10.45
C TYR A 25 -0.47 8.51 -11.37
N THR A 26 -0.54 9.84 -11.53
CA THR A 26 -1.50 10.47 -12.45
C THR A 26 -1.31 9.99 -13.89
N ILE A 27 -0.07 9.96 -14.37
CA ILE A 27 0.25 9.46 -15.71
C ILE A 27 -0.06 7.97 -15.84
N ALA A 28 0.33 7.14 -14.86
CA ALA A 28 0.05 5.71 -14.87
C ALA A 28 -1.47 5.42 -14.86
N GLN A 29 -2.25 6.23 -14.15
CA GLN A 29 -3.69 6.13 -14.10
C GLN A 29 -4.33 6.49 -15.45
N GLN A 30 -3.84 7.56 -16.11
CA GLN A 30 -4.24 7.93 -17.47
C GLN A 30 -3.93 6.80 -18.46
N VAL A 31 -2.71 6.26 -18.45
CA VAL A 31 -2.31 5.13 -19.30
C VAL A 31 -3.21 3.91 -19.07
N LYS A 32 -3.53 3.60 -17.80
CA LYS A 32 -4.47 2.51 -17.48
C LYS A 32 -5.87 2.77 -18.06
N TRP A 33 -6.36 3.99 -17.98
CA TRP A 33 -7.69 4.36 -18.49
C TRP A 33 -7.75 4.43 -20.03
N SER A 34 -6.65 4.79 -20.69
CA SER A 34 -6.58 4.82 -22.16
C SER A 34 -6.54 3.42 -22.79
N MET A 35 -6.05 2.41 -22.07
CA MET A 35 -5.94 1.03 -22.57
C MET A 35 -6.47 0.01 -21.55
N PRO A 36 -7.78 0.05 -21.22
CA PRO A 36 -8.37 -0.84 -20.22
C PRO A 36 -8.22 -2.32 -20.62
N GLN A 37 -8.30 -2.66 -21.91
CA GLN A 37 -8.12 -4.03 -22.40
C GLN A 37 -6.75 -4.64 -22.07
N ILE A 38 -5.71 -3.82 -21.91
CA ILE A 38 -4.36 -4.27 -21.54
C ILE A 38 -4.15 -4.17 -20.02
N PHE A 39 -4.58 -3.06 -19.41
CA PHE A 39 -4.24 -2.71 -18.02
C PHE A 39 -5.37 -2.92 -17.00
N HIS A 40 -6.51 -3.49 -17.38
CA HIS A 40 -7.59 -3.87 -16.46
C HIS A 40 -7.08 -4.57 -15.18
N PRO A 41 -6.28 -5.65 -15.26
CA PRO A 41 -5.80 -6.36 -14.07
C PRO A 41 -4.72 -5.60 -13.26
N HIS A 42 -4.11 -4.54 -13.81
CA HIS A 42 -2.99 -3.86 -13.18
C HIS A 42 -3.48 -2.88 -12.10
N VAL A 43 -3.18 -3.14 -10.83
CA VAL A 43 -3.51 -2.25 -9.71
C VAL A 43 -2.43 -1.17 -9.58
N VAL A 44 -2.80 0.08 -9.89
CA VAL A 44 -1.92 1.25 -9.77
C VAL A 44 -2.21 1.94 -8.44
N ARG A 45 -1.19 2.26 -7.65
CA ARG A 45 -1.35 2.96 -6.35
C ARG A 45 -0.34 4.08 -6.15
N LEU A 46 -0.70 5.04 -5.32
CA LEU A 46 0.26 6.01 -4.78
C LEU A 46 1.30 5.30 -3.90
N GLY A 47 2.55 5.74 -3.98
CA GLY A 47 3.60 5.34 -3.05
C GLY A 47 3.22 5.69 -1.61
N GLY A 48 3.69 4.89 -0.65
CA GLY A 48 3.27 5.01 0.76
C GLY A 48 3.50 6.40 1.36
N PHE A 49 4.60 7.05 1.00
CA PHE A 49 4.89 8.43 1.40
C PHE A 49 3.84 9.43 0.89
N HIS A 50 3.51 9.36 -0.40
CA HIS A 50 2.51 10.24 -1.01
C HIS A 50 1.11 9.94 -0.50
N MET A 51 0.79 8.67 -0.25
CA MET A 51 -0.47 8.27 0.37
C MET A 51 -0.62 8.88 1.77
N ALA A 52 0.43 8.81 2.60
CA ALA A 52 0.43 9.44 3.92
C ALA A 52 0.32 10.98 3.82
N SER A 53 0.99 11.60 2.86
CA SER A 53 0.86 13.04 2.60
C SER A 53 -0.55 13.45 2.16
N CYS A 54 -1.22 12.62 1.36
CA CYS A 54 -2.64 12.81 1.01
C CYS A 54 -3.54 12.73 2.25
N TYR A 55 -3.28 11.81 3.18
CA TYR A 55 -4.04 11.74 4.43
C TYR A 55 -3.81 12.97 5.31
N ILE A 56 -2.57 13.43 5.46
CA ILE A 56 -2.22 14.68 6.16
C ILE A 56 -3.01 15.86 5.57
N SER A 57 -3.06 15.95 4.25
CA SER A 57 -3.83 16.99 3.54
C SER A 57 -5.35 16.84 3.73
N ALA A 58 -5.88 15.62 3.69
CA ALA A 58 -7.31 15.35 3.88
C ALA A 58 -7.78 15.68 5.31
N ILE A 59 -6.99 15.32 6.32
CA ILE A 59 -7.25 15.70 7.72
C ILE A 59 -7.21 17.23 7.83
N GLY A 60 -6.22 17.87 7.22
CA GLY A 60 -6.09 19.32 7.23
C GLY A 60 -7.31 20.01 6.64
N LYS A 61 -7.77 19.59 5.46
CA LYS A 61 -8.99 20.10 4.82
C LYS A 61 -10.24 19.92 5.69
N LYS A 62 -10.37 18.78 6.39
CA LYS A 62 -11.56 18.47 7.20
C LYS A 62 -11.58 19.22 8.52
N TRP A 63 -10.42 19.41 9.16
CA TRP A 63 -10.35 19.86 10.55
C TRP A 63 -9.71 21.24 10.73
N ALA A 64 -9.11 21.83 9.71
CA ALA A 64 -8.49 23.16 9.80
C ALA A 64 -9.46 24.20 10.37
N SER A 65 -10.67 24.29 9.79
CA SER A 65 -11.74 25.20 10.23
C SER A 65 -12.48 24.71 11.48
N ALA A 66 -12.22 23.49 11.94
CA ALA A 66 -12.75 22.94 13.18
C ALA A 66 -11.81 23.18 14.38
N GLY A 67 -10.91 24.16 14.26
CA GLY A 67 -10.00 24.58 15.33
C GLY A 67 -8.64 23.87 15.34
N LEU A 68 -8.36 22.95 14.41
CA LEU A 68 -7.02 22.34 14.33
C LEU A 68 -5.95 23.36 13.95
N ARG A 69 -6.26 24.29 13.03
CA ARG A 69 -5.33 25.34 12.64
C ARG A 69 -5.02 26.24 13.84
N ASP A 70 -6.09 26.72 14.49
CA ASP A 70 -6.00 27.62 15.63
C ASP A 70 -5.25 26.96 16.78
N LEU A 71 -5.52 25.68 17.08
CA LEU A 71 -4.77 24.90 18.06
C LEU A 71 -3.26 24.91 17.80
N LEU A 72 -2.84 24.69 16.54
CA LEU A 72 -1.42 24.62 16.20
C LEU A 72 -0.73 26.00 16.21
N VAL A 73 -1.47 27.06 15.91
CA VAL A 73 -0.96 28.45 15.93
C VAL A 73 -0.95 29.00 17.35
N ASP A 74 -2.09 28.95 18.04
CA ASP A 74 -2.30 29.56 19.36
C ASP A 74 -1.52 28.84 20.47
N SER A 75 -1.18 27.57 20.27
CA SER A 75 -0.27 26.85 21.18
C SER A 75 1.19 27.31 21.06
N GLY A 76 1.54 28.11 20.05
CA GLY A 76 2.91 28.51 19.76
C GLY A 76 3.78 27.38 19.21
N ALA A 77 3.21 26.21 18.87
CA ALA A 77 3.96 25.08 18.33
C ALA A 77 4.49 25.37 16.91
N TYR A 78 3.73 26.11 16.11
CA TYR A 78 4.09 26.49 14.75
C TYR A 78 3.51 27.87 14.39
N GLU A 79 4.19 28.59 13.49
CA GLU A 79 3.64 29.82 12.91
C GLU A 79 2.57 29.54 11.85
N GLY A 80 1.64 30.47 11.66
CA GLY A 80 0.49 30.34 10.74
C GLY A 80 0.85 29.88 9.34
N CYS A 81 1.86 30.51 8.70
CA CYS A 81 2.31 30.10 7.38
C CYS A 81 2.82 28.65 7.34
N THR A 82 3.49 28.19 8.39
CA THR A 82 3.96 26.80 8.49
C THR A 82 2.79 25.85 8.68
N VAL A 83 1.80 26.21 9.51
CA VAL A 83 0.58 25.43 9.72
C VAL A 83 -0.19 25.27 8.42
N ASP A 84 -0.32 26.32 7.61
CA ASP A 84 -1.02 26.24 6.33
C ASP A 84 -0.34 25.26 5.35
N GLN A 85 1.00 25.20 5.34
CA GLN A 85 1.75 24.23 4.55
C GLN A 85 1.61 22.79 5.08
N ILE A 86 1.56 22.63 6.41
CA ILE A 86 1.30 21.35 7.08
C ILE A 86 -0.08 20.82 6.70
N LEU A 87 -1.12 21.66 6.83
CA LEU A 87 -2.51 21.30 6.55
C LEU A 87 -2.75 20.99 5.06
N GLN A 88 -1.93 21.55 4.18
CA GLN A 88 -1.94 21.19 2.75
C GLN A 88 -1.22 19.87 2.44
N GLY A 89 -0.50 19.28 3.41
CA GLY A 89 0.28 18.05 3.22
C GLY A 89 1.63 18.26 2.54
N LYS A 90 2.11 19.51 2.46
CA LYS A 90 3.39 19.85 1.79
C LYS A 90 4.60 19.65 2.69
N GLN A 91 4.41 19.66 4.00
CA GLN A 91 5.46 19.50 5.01
C GLN A 91 5.26 18.19 5.76
N PHE A 92 5.71 17.07 5.17
CA PHE A 92 5.44 15.73 5.72
C PHE A 92 5.92 15.56 7.17
N ASN A 93 7.21 15.75 7.44
CA ASN A 93 7.78 15.52 8.78
C ASN A 93 7.15 16.43 9.85
N ARG A 94 6.93 17.71 9.51
CA ARG A 94 6.27 18.66 10.42
C ARG A 94 4.79 18.29 10.61
N GLY A 95 4.12 17.83 9.55
CA GLY A 95 2.73 17.40 9.62
C GLY A 95 2.52 16.16 10.46
N VAL A 96 3.39 15.15 10.32
CA VAL A 96 3.38 13.97 11.20
C VAL A 96 3.53 14.42 12.66
N ARG A 97 4.54 15.25 12.97
CA ARG A 97 4.74 15.75 14.34
C ARG A 97 3.55 16.57 14.84
N ALA A 98 3.01 17.48 14.04
CA ALA A 98 1.87 18.32 14.42
C ALA A 98 0.63 17.49 14.75
N TYR A 99 0.31 16.48 13.92
CA TYR A 99 -0.81 15.60 14.17
C TYR A 99 -0.60 14.69 15.38
N THR A 100 0.63 14.21 15.60
CA THR A 100 0.97 13.46 16.82
C THR A 100 0.75 14.31 18.07
N LEU A 101 1.25 15.55 18.09
CA LEU A 101 1.04 16.47 19.22
C LEU A 101 -0.45 16.78 19.45
N ALA A 102 -1.20 17.05 18.38
CA ALA A 102 -2.64 17.29 18.46
C ALA A 102 -3.39 16.05 18.99
N TYR A 103 -2.99 14.85 18.56
CA TYR A 103 -3.56 13.60 19.06
C TYR A 103 -3.20 13.36 20.53
N GLU A 104 -1.95 13.53 20.94
CA GLU A 104 -1.51 13.33 22.32
C GLU A 104 -2.20 14.28 23.29
N THR A 105 -2.30 15.57 22.92
CA THR A 105 -3.01 16.57 23.72
C THR A 105 -4.50 16.28 23.84
N LEU A 106 -5.14 15.83 22.75
CA LEU A 106 -6.53 15.40 22.77
C LEU A 106 -6.74 14.19 23.68
N ASN A 107 -5.89 13.17 23.59
CA ASN A 107 -5.97 11.99 24.44
C ASN A 107 -5.74 12.34 25.92
N PHE A 108 -4.70 13.12 26.21
CA PHE A 108 -4.43 13.57 27.57
C PHE A 108 -5.64 14.32 28.13
N ARG A 109 -6.22 15.24 27.35
CA ARG A 109 -7.38 16.02 27.80
C ARG A 109 -8.64 15.17 27.97
N ILE A 110 -8.88 14.19 27.10
CA ILE A 110 -9.97 13.23 27.25
C ILE A 110 -9.75 12.40 28.51
N ILE A 111 -8.56 11.84 28.72
CA ILE A 111 -8.25 10.99 29.87
C ILE A 111 -8.41 11.76 31.17
N VAL A 112 -7.83 12.96 31.27
CA VAL A 112 -7.86 13.78 32.49
C VAL A 112 -9.27 14.32 32.81
N ARG A 113 -10.11 14.57 31.80
CA ARG A 113 -11.52 15.00 32.02
C ARG A 113 -12.50 13.83 32.08
N SER A 114 -12.08 12.63 31.71
CA SER A 114 -12.92 11.45 31.79
C SER A 114 -13.01 10.96 33.23
N ASN A 115 -14.20 10.55 33.66
CA ASN A 115 -14.36 9.88 34.95
C ASN A 115 -13.38 8.70 35.03
N MET A 116 -12.80 8.44 36.20
CA MET A 116 -11.77 7.38 36.39
C MET A 116 -12.17 6.04 35.75
N LYS A 117 -13.46 5.70 35.77
CA LYS A 117 -14.01 4.50 35.11
C LYS A 117 -13.84 4.51 33.59
N THR A 118 -14.11 5.64 32.94
CA THR A 118 -13.95 5.83 31.49
C THR A 118 -12.46 5.84 31.10
N ALA A 119 -11.60 6.47 31.89
CA ALA A 119 -10.15 6.43 31.69
C ALA A 119 -9.60 4.99 31.74
N ILE A 120 -10.05 4.19 32.72
CA ILE A 120 -9.70 2.78 32.84
C ILE A 120 -10.15 1.98 31.61
N ILE A 121 -11.41 2.17 31.16
CA ILE A 121 -11.94 1.45 29.98
C ILE A 121 -11.16 1.81 28.71
N LEU A 122 -10.87 3.10 28.50
CA LEU A 122 -10.07 3.56 27.34
C LEU A 122 -8.64 3.01 27.41
N GLY A 123 -8.01 3.02 28.58
CA GLY A 123 -6.69 2.44 28.79
C GLY A 123 -6.65 0.94 28.50
N ILE A 124 -7.63 0.17 29.00
CA ILE A 124 -7.73 -1.28 28.74
C ILE A 124 -7.93 -1.52 27.24
N THR A 125 -8.81 -0.77 26.59
CA THR A 125 -9.09 -0.96 25.16
C THR A 125 -7.86 -0.67 24.31
N LEU A 126 -7.14 0.42 24.60
CA LEU A 126 -5.88 0.73 23.92
C LEU A 126 -4.81 -0.33 24.20
N PHE A 127 -4.66 -0.78 25.45
CA PHE A 127 -3.70 -1.84 25.79
C PHE A 127 -3.98 -3.13 25.01
N VAL A 128 -5.26 -3.54 24.91
CA VAL A 128 -5.65 -4.71 24.12
C VAL A 128 -5.32 -4.51 22.64
N LEU A 129 -5.61 -3.33 22.07
CA LEU A 129 -5.26 -3.02 20.67
C LEU A 129 -3.74 -3.07 20.42
N PHE A 130 -2.94 -2.48 21.32
CA PHE A 130 -1.49 -2.53 21.23
C PHE A 130 -0.95 -3.96 21.37
N ALA A 131 -1.46 -4.73 22.32
CA ALA A 131 -1.06 -6.12 22.52
C ALA A 131 -1.37 -6.98 21.28
N VAL A 132 -2.53 -6.78 20.65
CA VAL A 132 -2.89 -7.46 19.39
C VAL A 132 -1.96 -7.06 18.24
N HIS A 133 -1.66 -5.76 18.10
CA HIS A 133 -0.74 -5.28 17.08
C HIS A 133 0.68 -5.82 17.26
N GLU A 134 1.17 -5.87 18.50
CA GLU A 134 2.48 -6.40 18.82
C GLU A 134 2.55 -7.91 18.58
N SER A 135 1.49 -8.64 18.91
CA SER A 135 1.41 -10.08 18.66
C SER A 135 1.36 -10.39 17.15
N ASP A 136 0.64 -9.59 16.36
CA ASP A 136 0.60 -9.73 14.89
C ASP A 136 1.98 -9.43 14.28
N ALA A 137 2.64 -8.38 14.76
CA ALA A 137 4.00 -8.03 14.33
C ALA A 137 5.01 -9.14 14.69
N SER A 138 4.89 -9.72 15.90
CA SER A 138 5.71 -10.86 16.36
C SER A 138 5.46 -12.13 15.54
N CYS A 139 4.20 -12.42 15.20
CA CYS A 139 3.85 -13.55 14.34
C CYS A 139 4.46 -13.36 12.94
N ARG A 140 4.31 -12.16 12.37
CA ARG A 140 4.83 -11.83 11.04
C ARG A 140 6.36 -11.90 10.96
N SER A 141 7.07 -11.47 12.01
CA SER A 141 8.53 -11.52 12.07
C SER A 141 9.05 -12.95 12.24
N ARG A 142 8.42 -13.78 13.08
CA ARG A 142 8.76 -15.21 13.22
C ARG A 142 8.53 -15.99 11.92
N CYS A 143 7.38 -15.80 11.26
CA CYS A 143 7.12 -16.47 9.98
C CYS A 143 8.10 -16.03 8.90
N ARG A 144 8.44 -14.73 8.84
CA ARG A 144 9.47 -14.20 7.92
C ARG A 144 10.80 -14.89 8.14
N LEU A 145 11.30 -14.96 9.38
CA LEU A 145 12.59 -15.58 9.69
C LEU A 145 12.59 -17.08 9.34
N LYS A 146 11.49 -17.79 9.66
CA LYS A 146 11.33 -19.22 9.34
C LYS A 146 11.35 -19.47 7.83
N CYS A 147 10.62 -18.69 7.04
CA CYS A 147 10.58 -18.84 5.59
C CYS A 147 11.87 -18.35 4.91
N PHE A 148 12.52 -17.32 5.46
CA PHE A 148 13.83 -16.85 4.99
C PHE A 148 14.91 -17.92 5.15
N ARG A 149 14.98 -18.61 6.30
CA ARG A 149 15.90 -19.75 6.52
C ARG A 149 15.69 -20.89 5.51
N ARG A 150 14.47 -21.02 4.97
CA ARG A 150 14.11 -22.02 3.94
C ARG A 150 14.29 -21.49 2.50
N ARG A 151 14.84 -20.28 2.32
CA ARG A 151 15.00 -19.61 1.02
C ARG A 151 13.70 -19.54 0.23
N CYS A 152 12.60 -19.17 0.90
CA CYS A 152 11.30 -18.99 0.26
C CYS A 152 11.07 -17.54 -0.17
N GLY A 153 10.54 -17.36 -1.39
CA GLY A 153 10.30 -16.02 -1.97
C GLY A 153 9.09 -15.29 -1.40
N ALA A 154 8.16 -16.01 -0.77
CA ALA A 154 6.97 -15.41 -0.15
C ALA A 154 6.52 -16.18 1.10
N TYR A 155 5.73 -15.52 1.96
CA TYR A 155 5.12 -16.15 3.12
C TYR A 155 3.79 -15.50 3.47
N PHE A 156 2.93 -16.27 4.13
CA PHE A 156 1.71 -15.83 4.79
C PHE A 156 1.87 -16.05 6.30
N ALA A 157 1.45 -15.05 7.08
CA ALA A 157 1.41 -15.10 8.53
C ALA A 157 0.04 -14.63 8.99
N ALA A 158 -0.62 -15.40 9.84
CA ALA A 158 -1.86 -15.01 10.47
C ALA A 158 -1.87 -15.46 11.93
N GLN A 159 -2.30 -14.57 12.83
CA GLN A 159 -2.52 -14.92 14.21
C GLN A 159 -3.96 -15.41 14.41
N ARG A 160 -4.13 -16.55 15.08
CA ARG A 160 -5.44 -17.09 15.48
C ARG A 160 -5.39 -17.41 16.98
N GLY A 161 -5.76 -16.44 17.80
CA GLY A 161 -5.64 -16.52 19.25
C GLY A 161 -4.16 -16.61 19.69
N PRO A 162 -3.77 -17.63 20.49
CA PRO A 162 -2.37 -17.81 20.91
C PRO A 162 -1.49 -18.44 19.83
N PHE A 163 -2.06 -18.91 18.71
CA PHE A 163 -1.33 -19.61 17.66
C PHE A 163 -0.98 -18.68 16.50
N CYS A 164 0.26 -18.81 16.01
CA CYS A 164 0.74 -18.13 14.81
C CYS A 164 0.81 -19.15 13.65
N LEU A 165 -0.03 -18.94 12.63
CA LEU A 165 -0.08 -19.74 11.41
C LEU A 165 0.91 -19.17 10.38
N CYS A 166 1.95 -19.92 10.08
CA CYS A 166 2.93 -19.58 9.05
C CYS A 166 2.82 -20.52 7.86
N LYS A 167 2.71 -19.97 6.64
CA LYS A 167 2.81 -20.72 5.39
C LYS A 167 3.86 -20.08 4.49
N CYS A 168 4.85 -20.85 4.05
CA CYS A 168 5.87 -20.38 3.13
C CYS A 168 5.49 -20.76 1.69
N TYR A 169 5.89 -19.96 0.71
CA TYR A 169 5.65 -20.18 -0.71
C TYR A 169 6.92 -19.94 -1.52
N ARG A 170 7.04 -20.59 -2.68
CA ARG A 170 8.19 -20.44 -3.59
C ARG A 170 9.51 -20.75 -2.89
N CYS A 171 9.56 -21.90 -2.21
CA CYS A 171 10.74 -22.34 -1.47
C CYS A 171 11.74 -23.02 -2.41
N ALA A 172 13.04 -22.75 -2.22
CA ALA A 172 14.08 -23.36 -3.04
C ALA A 172 14.10 -24.91 -3.01
N ASN A 173 13.50 -25.53 -1.98
CA ASN A 173 13.36 -26.99 -1.86
C ASN A 173 12.09 -27.58 -2.52
N GLU A 174 11.25 -26.79 -3.19
CA GLU A 174 10.18 -27.30 -4.07
C GLU A 174 10.72 -27.47 -5.50
N SER A 175 11.79 -28.26 -5.67
CA SER A 175 12.22 -28.70 -6.99
C SER A 175 11.41 -29.93 -7.43
N VAL A 176 10.42 -29.68 -8.28
CA VAL A 176 9.98 -30.54 -9.41
C VAL A 176 9.50 -31.97 -9.06
N THR A 177 8.18 -32.13 -8.86
CA THR A 177 7.50 -33.30 -9.43
C THR A 177 7.35 -33.06 -10.94
N LYS A 178 7.85 -34.04 -11.71
CA LYS A 178 7.92 -34.09 -13.18
C LYS A 178 6.62 -33.61 -13.86
N ILE A 179 6.74 -32.60 -14.72
CA ILE A 179 5.80 -32.40 -15.84
C ILE A 179 6.59 -32.72 -17.10
N ASP A 180 6.17 -33.78 -17.79
CA ASP A 180 6.83 -34.31 -18.99
C ASP A 180 6.56 -33.37 -20.18
N ILE A 181 7.64 -32.75 -20.69
CA ILE A 181 7.63 -31.70 -21.71
C ILE A 181 7.10 -32.20 -23.07
N LYS A 182 6.90 -33.50 -23.24
CA LYS A 182 6.43 -34.10 -24.50
C LYS A 182 5.03 -33.66 -24.94
N GLN A 183 4.15 -33.24 -24.02
CA GLN A 183 2.78 -32.85 -24.39
C GLN A 183 2.64 -31.39 -24.91
N ILE A 184 3.64 -30.53 -24.75
CA ILE A 184 3.54 -29.12 -25.18
C ILE A 184 3.83 -28.97 -26.68
N LYS A 185 4.52 -29.93 -27.30
CA LYS A 185 4.98 -29.81 -28.69
C LYS A 185 3.92 -30.10 -29.76
N GLU A 186 2.78 -30.69 -29.40
CA GLU A 186 1.73 -31.05 -30.37
C GLU A 186 0.64 -29.99 -30.54
N GLN A 187 0.57 -28.95 -29.71
CA GLN A 187 -0.45 -27.89 -29.83
C GLN A 187 0.06 -26.58 -30.46
N SER A 188 1.35 -26.48 -30.83
CA SER A 188 1.93 -25.25 -31.39
C SER A 188 1.90 -25.18 -32.93
N SER A 189 0.90 -25.76 -33.57
CA SER A 189 0.67 -25.59 -35.01
C SER A 189 -0.68 -24.95 -35.28
N MET A 190 -0.75 -23.61 -35.33
CA MET A 190 -1.67 -22.83 -36.18
C MET A 190 -1.09 -21.41 -36.42
N PRO A 191 -1.38 -20.78 -37.58
CA PRO A 191 -0.46 -19.84 -38.23
C PRO A 191 -0.68 -18.36 -37.91
N HIS A 192 0.44 -17.62 -37.86
CA HIS A 192 0.54 -16.16 -37.89
C HIS A 192 0.14 -15.63 -39.28
N GLN A 193 -1.09 -15.14 -39.46
CA GLN A 193 -1.44 -14.26 -40.58
C GLN A 193 -2.60 -13.34 -40.17
N GLN A 194 -2.32 -12.32 -39.36
CA GLN A 194 -3.26 -11.19 -39.18
C GLN A 194 -2.65 -9.90 -38.62
N ILE A 195 -1.32 -9.84 -38.43
CA ILE A 195 -0.64 -8.68 -37.82
C ILE A 195 -0.08 -7.72 -38.89
N ASP A 196 0.21 -8.20 -40.09
CA ASP A 196 0.94 -7.40 -41.08
C ASP A 196 0.06 -6.37 -41.81
N ASN A 197 -1.27 -6.57 -41.86
CA ASN A 197 -2.16 -5.68 -42.59
C ASN A 197 -2.55 -4.41 -41.81
N PHE A 198 -2.31 -4.33 -40.50
CA PHE A 198 -2.69 -3.14 -39.70
C PHE A 198 -1.56 -2.12 -39.57
N ALA A 199 -0.33 -2.50 -39.94
CA ALA A 199 0.83 -1.60 -39.93
C ALA A 199 0.90 -0.69 -41.17
N GLU A 200 0.23 -1.05 -42.27
CA GLU A 200 0.19 -0.23 -43.50
C GLU A 200 -0.92 0.84 -43.48
N GLU A 201 -2.07 0.60 -42.84
CA GLU A 201 -3.16 1.58 -42.77
C GLU A 201 -2.83 2.80 -41.87
N GLN A 202 -1.90 2.69 -40.92
CA GLN A 202 -1.51 3.84 -40.07
C GLN A 202 -0.49 4.78 -40.70
N LYS A 203 0.07 4.48 -41.88
CA LYS A 203 0.96 5.40 -42.62
C LYS A 203 0.23 6.34 -43.57
N GLN A 204 -1.05 6.14 -43.87
CA GLN A 204 -1.82 6.98 -44.79
C GLN A 204 -2.75 8.01 -44.12
N SER A 205 -2.88 8.02 -42.78
CA SER A 205 -3.71 9.03 -42.07
C SER A 205 -2.93 10.19 -41.45
N ILE A 206 -1.63 10.31 -41.75
CA ILE A 206 -0.82 11.49 -41.43
C ILE A 206 -0.35 12.11 -42.75
N GLN A 207 -1.27 12.76 -43.45
CA GLN A 207 -0.98 13.81 -44.42
C GLN A 207 -2.13 14.81 -44.47
#